data_AF-A0A926V4L3-F1
#
_entry.id   AF-A0A926V4L3-F1
#
_cell.length_a   1.000
_cell.length_b   1.000
_cell.length_c   1.000
_cell.angle_alpha   90.00
_cell.angle_beta   90.00
_cell.angle_gamma   90.00
#
_symmetry.space_group_name_H-M   'P 1'
#
loop_
_entity.id
_entity.type
_entity.pdbx_description
1 polymer ?
#
loop_
_entity_poly.entity_id
_entity_poly.type
_entity_poly.pdbx_seq_one_letter_code
_entity_poly.pdbx_strand_id
1 'polypeptide(L)'
;MSNIDVSELGESLHRLVKLAMDTGEAATYAEAQSLFKGYRLSVAIGHDAAHSMTQQAALLTIVNTGRRSLLGGIEVKGYLNVPLLLPLPGFCTLAEAVQGLGAKAVSKLDSTVPLVVLGDFKLEEDYPVAVRV
;
A
#
# COMPACT_ATOMS: atom_id res chain seq x y z
N MET A 1 -12.80 15.41 -3.50
CA MET A 1 -12.57 14.47 -4.61
C MET A 1 -11.41 15.02 -5.43
N SER A 2 -10.16 14.64 -5.13
CA SER A 2 -9.04 15.01 -6.01
C SER A 2 -9.10 14.12 -7.24
N ASN A 3 -9.36 14.70 -8.40
CA ASN A 3 -9.11 14.03 -9.68
C ASN A 3 -7.63 13.67 -9.70
N ILE A 4 -7.32 12.39 -9.54
CA ILE A 4 -5.99 11.88 -9.89
C ILE A 4 -5.86 12.11 -11.39
N ASP A 5 -4.93 12.99 -11.76
CA ASP A 5 -4.66 13.28 -13.15
C ASP A 5 -4.05 12.03 -13.78
N VAL A 6 -4.80 11.42 -14.70
CA VAL A 6 -4.39 10.22 -15.45
C VAL A 6 -3.09 10.48 -16.23
N SER A 7 -2.81 11.75 -16.58
CA SER A 7 -1.56 12.13 -17.24
C SER A 7 -0.35 12.07 -16.31
N GLU A 8 -0.47 12.46 -15.04
CA GLU A 8 0.61 12.36 -14.04
C GLU A 8 0.92 10.90 -13.67
N LEU A 9 -0.11 10.05 -13.61
CA LEU A 9 0.06 8.60 -13.41
C LEU A 9 0.78 7.97 -14.62
N GLY A 10 0.42 8.40 -15.83
CA GLY A 10 1.11 8.00 -17.05
C GLY A 10 2.58 8.41 -17.04
N GLU A 11 2.89 9.65 -16.67
CA GLU A 11 4.26 10.17 -16.66
C GLU A 11 5.15 9.43 -15.64
N SER A 12 4.64 9.19 -14.43
CA SER A 12 5.37 8.45 -13.39
C SER A 12 5.60 6.98 -13.78
N LEU A 13 4.62 6.33 -14.39
CA LEU A 13 4.78 5.00 -14.98
C LEU A 13 5.86 4.98 -16.07
N HIS A 14 5.83 5.96 -16.99
CA HIS A 14 6.83 6.07 -18.05
C HIS A 14 8.25 6.24 -17.50
N ARG A 15 8.44 7.00 -16.42
CA ARG A 15 9.74 7.18 -15.77
C ARG A 15 10.25 5.90 -15.09
N LEU A 16 9.39 5.18 -14.37
CA LEU A 16 9.77 3.91 -13.72
C LEU A 16 10.09 2.82 -14.74
N VAL A 17 9.27 2.69 -15.79
CA VAL A 17 9.52 1.74 -16.87
C VAL A 17 10.85 2.03 -17.56
N LYS A 18 11.12 3.30 -17.86
CA LYS A 18 12.42 3.70 -18.42
C LYS A 18 13.57 3.35 -17.49
N LEU A 19 13.44 3.62 -16.19
CA LEU A 19 14.47 3.29 -15.20
C LEU A 19 14.78 1.78 -15.17
N ALA A 20 13.76 0.92 -15.19
CA ALA A 20 13.96 -0.54 -15.24
C ALA A 20 14.69 -0.99 -16.52
N MET A 21 14.43 -0.32 -17.64
CA MET A 21 15.16 -0.58 -18.89
C MET A 21 16.61 -0.08 -18.83
N ASP A 22 16.83 1.13 -18.32
CA ASP A 22 18.15 1.75 -18.20
C ASP A 22 19.07 0.99 -17.22
N THR A 23 18.50 0.38 -16.17
CA THR A 23 19.23 -0.44 -15.17
C THR A 23 19.45 -1.89 -15.61
N GLY A 24 18.79 -2.32 -16.69
CA GLY A 24 18.83 -3.71 -17.17
C GLY A 24 17.94 -4.67 -16.40
N GLU A 25 17.08 -4.19 -15.49
CA GLU A 25 16.07 -5.00 -14.79
C GLU A 25 14.98 -5.53 -15.75
N ALA A 26 14.79 -4.87 -16.89
CA ALA A 26 13.89 -5.32 -17.96
C ALA A 26 14.50 -5.05 -19.35
N ALA A 27 14.47 -6.04 -20.23
CA ALA A 27 14.95 -5.87 -21.61
C ALA A 27 13.92 -5.20 -22.52
N THR A 28 12.65 -5.24 -22.13
CA THR A 28 11.54 -4.63 -22.89
C THR A 28 10.60 -3.81 -22.03
N TYR A 29 9.88 -2.89 -22.68
CA TYR A 29 8.81 -2.13 -22.05
C TYR A 29 7.73 -3.04 -21.42
N ALA A 30 7.38 -4.14 -22.08
CA ALA A 30 6.38 -5.09 -21.59
C ALA A 30 6.87 -5.87 -20.36
N GLU A 31 8.15 -6.25 -20.33
CA GLU A 31 8.80 -6.85 -19.16
C GLU A 31 8.83 -5.86 -18.00
N ALA A 32 9.21 -4.61 -18.23
CA ALA A 32 9.23 -3.57 -17.21
C ALA A 32 7.83 -3.34 -16.62
N GLN A 33 6.79 -3.25 -17.46
CA GLN A 33 5.43 -3.15 -16.97
C GLN A 33 5.02 -4.37 -16.13
N SER A 34 5.42 -5.58 -16.55
CA SER A 34 5.11 -6.81 -15.82
C SER A 34 5.83 -6.86 -14.47
N LEU A 35 7.10 -6.41 -14.43
CA LEU A 35 7.90 -6.28 -13.22
C LEU A 35 7.22 -5.37 -12.20
N PHE A 36 6.87 -4.14 -12.58
CA PHE A 36 6.25 -3.20 -11.65
C PHE A 36 4.83 -3.61 -11.22
N LYS A 37 4.08 -4.33 -12.07
CA LYS A 37 2.81 -4.97 -11.66
C LYS A 37 3.01 -6.07 -10.60
N GLY A 38 4.19 -6.68 -10.55
CA GLY A 38 4.57 -7.62 -9.50
C GLY A 38 4.86 -6.95 -8.16
N TYR A 39 5.18 -5.64 -8.15
CA TYR A 39 5.49 -4.92 -6.92
C TYR A 39 4.20 -4.65 -6.13
N ARG A 40 4.04 -5.45 -5.07
CA ARG A 40 2.87 -5.47 -4.17
C ARG A 40 3.35 -5.40 -2.72
N LEU A 41 2.47 -4.91 -1.85
CA LEU A 41 2.71 -4.87 -0.41
C LEU A 41 1.43 -5.19 0.36
N SER A 42 1.55 -6.05 1.35
CA SER A 42 0.53 -6.30 2.35
C SER A 42 0.84 -5.49 3.60
N VAL A 43 -0.19 -4.95 4.24
CA VAL A 43 -0.08 -4.29 5.55
C VAL A 43 -1.11 -4.89 6.50
N ALA A 44 -0.65 -5.33 7.66
CA ALA A 44 -1.50 -5.77 8.75
C ALA A 44 -1.50 -4.73 9.87
N ILE A 45 -2.67 -4.33 10.37
CA ILE A 45 -2.79 -3.38 11.48
C ILE A 45 -3.52 -4.00 12.68
N GLY A 46 -2.82 -4.03 13.81
CA GLY A 46 -3.31 -4.50 15.10
C GLY A 46 -4.33 -3.56 15.75
N HIS A 47 -4.94 -4.02 16.83
CA HIS A 47 -5.94 -3.25 17.57
C HIS A 47 -5.32 -2.00 18.20
N ASP A 48 -4.17 -2.14 18.84
CA ASP A 48 -3.42 -1.05 19.47
C ASP A 48 -3.02 0.03 18.46
N ALA A 49 -2.47 -0.37 17.32
CA ALA A 49 -2.05 0.52 16.24
C ALA A 49 -3.24 1.24 15.60
N ALA A 50 -4.36 0.55 15.39
CA ALA A 50 -5.56 1.15 14.84
C ALA A 50 -6.13 2.28 15.73
N HIS A 51 -5.88 2.25 17.04
CA HIS A 51 -6.32 3.28 17.98
C HIS A 51 -5.22 4.29 18.35
N SER A 52 -4.10 4.27 17.65
CA SER A 52 -2.99 5.21 17.84
C SER A 52 -2.88 6.15 16.63
N MET A 53 -2.99 7.46 16.88
CA MET A 53 -2.90 8.48 15.81
C MET A 53 -1.58 8.36 15.03
N THR A 54 -0.46 8.10 15.73
CA THR A 54 0.85 7.94 15.10
C THR A 54 0.91 6.72 14.20
N GLN A 55 0.32 5.61 14.62
CA GLN A 55 0.31 4.38 13.83
C GLN A 55 -0.67 4.43 12.66
N GLN A 56 -1.82 5.11 12.82
CA GLN A 56 -2.66 5.47 11.68
C GLN A 56 -1.88 6.34 10.67
N ALA A 57 -1.06 7.29 11.14
CA ALA A 57 -0.24 8.12 10.25
C ALA A 57 0.80 7.29 9.49
N ALA A 58 1.43 6.32 10.16
CA ALA A 58 2.34 5.38 9.53
C ALA A 58 1.62 4.57 8.44
N LEU A 59 0.45 3.99 8.74
CA LEU A 59 -0.36 3.24 7.77
C LEU A 59 -0.70 4.10 6.54
N LEU A 60 -1.27 5.28 6.74
CA LEU A 60 -1.68 6.15 5.63
C LEU A 60 -0.48 6.68 4.84
N THR A 61 0.67 6.85 5.49
CA THR A 61 1.92 7.20 4.81
C THR A 61 2.37 6.05 3.91
N ILE A 62 2.43 4.82 4.42
CA ILE A 62 2.77 3.62 3.64
C ILE A 62 1.87 3.51 2.39
N VAL A 63 0.56 3.66 2.57
CA VAL A 63 -0.40 3.60 1.46
C VAL A 63 -0.14 4.72 0.45
N ASN A 64 -0.04 5.97 0.91
CA ASN A 64 0.10 7.12 0.02
C ASN A 64 1.44 7.20 -0.73
N THR A 65 2.52 6.67 -0.13
CA THR A 65 3.84 6.59 -0.79
C THR A 65 3.90 5.39 -1.71
N GLY A 66 3.47 4.21 -1.23
CA GLY A 66 3.58 2.96 -1.96
C GLY A 66 2.69 2.91 -3.20
N ARG A 67 1.51 3.56 -3.23
CA ARG A 67 0.63 3.57 -4.43
C ARG A 67 1.32 4.03 -5.72
N ARG A 68 2.41 4.81 -5.60
CA ARG A 68 3.15 5.38 -6.75
C ARG A 68 4.24 4.46 -7.28
N SER A 69 4.76 3.56 -6.45
CA SER A 69 5.88 2.68 -6.77
C SER A 69 5.51 1.19 -6.83
N LEU A 70 4.43 0.80 -6.15
CA LEU A 70 3.92 -0.57 -6.07
C LEU A 70 2.70 -0.70 -6.99
N LEU A 71 2.93 -0.86 -8.30
CA LEU A 71 1.83 -0.84 -9.28
C LEU A 71 0.94 -2.08 -9.20
N GLY A 72 1.39 -3.15 -8.55
CA GLY A 72 0.55 -4.29 -8.18
C GLY A 72 -0.45 -3.97 -7.07
N GLY A 73 -0.29 -2.83 -6.39
CA GLY A 73 -1.19 -2.33 -5.36
C GLY A 73 -0.79 -2.72 -3.94
N ILE A 74 -1.56 -2.18 -3.00
CA ILE A 74 -1.39 -2.40 -1.57
C ILE A 74 -2.67 -2.97 -0.98
N GLU A 75 -2.52 -3.96 -0.11
CA GLU A 75 -3.61 -4.57 0.62
C GLU A 75 -3.47 -4.28 2.11
N VAL A 76 -4.58 -4.06 2.79
CA VAL A 76 -4.60 -3.81 4.23
C VAL A 76 -5.62 -4.70 4.92
N LYS A 77 -5.19 -5.45 5.94
CA LYS A 77 -6.05 -6.24 6.83
C LYS A 77 -5.89 -5.75 8.27
N GLY A 78 -6.98 -5.73 9.04
CA GLY A 78 -6.93 -5.40 10.45
C GLY A 78 -8.12 -4.59 10.94
N TYR A 79 -7.91 -3.88 12.05
CA TYR A 79 -8.93 -3.03 12.67
C TYR A 79 -9.10 -1.72 11.90
N LEU A 80 -9.87 -1.77 10.80
CA LEU A 80 -10.08 -0.61 9.91
C LEU A 80 -11.40 0.12 10.15
N ASN A 81 -12.41 -0.55 10.72
CA ASN A 81 -13.70 0.07 11.05
C ASN A 81 -13.64 0.80 12.40
N VAL A 82 -12.66 1.71 12.51
CA VAL A 82 -12.42 2.57 13.67
C VAL A 82 -12.39 4.03 13.21
N PRO A 83 -12.65 5.00 14.10
CA PRO A 83 -12.54 6.42 13.75
C PRO A 83 -11.16 6.77 13.19
N LEU A 84 -11.15 7.60 12.15
CA LEU A 84 -9.93 8.23 11.69
C LEU A 84 -9.53 9.31 12.70
N LEU A 85 -8.33 9.16 13.28
CA LEU A 85 -7.82 10.08 14.29
C LEU A 85 -7.10 11.28 13.66
N LEU A 86 -6.69 11.16 12.41
CA LEU A 86 -5.98 12.21 11.68
C LEU A 86 -6.96 13.22 11.05
N PRO A 87 -6.61 14.51 11.00
CA PRO A 87 -7.45 15.53 10.37
C PRO A 87 -7.33 15.47 8.85
N LEU A 88 -7.81 14.38 8.24
CA LEU A 88 -7.83 14.18 6.79
C LEU A 88 -9.25 14.47 6.26
N PRO A 89 -9.48 15.61 5.57
CA PRO A 89 -10.82 16.00 5.13
C PRO A 89 -11.45 14.96 4.20
N GLY A 90 -12.73 14.67 4.42
CA GLY A 90 -13.52 13.78 3.56
C GLY A 90 -13.48 12.30 3.95
N PHE A 91 -12.86 11.96 5.08
CA PHE A 91 -12.85 10.60 5.63
C PHE A 91 -13.23 10.61 7.11
N CYS A 92 -14.04 9.64 7.52
CA CYS A 92 -14.51 9.48 8.90
C CYS A 92 -13.89 8.25 9.57
N THR A 93 -13.60 7.20 8.80
CA THR A 93 -13.01 5.95 9.31
C THR A 93 -11.64 5.67 8.71
N LEU A 94 -10.85 4.85 9.40
CA LEU A 94 -9.56 4.41 8.89
C LEU A 94 -9.71 3.60 7.59
N ALA A 95 -10.76 2.77 7.47
CA ALA A 95 -11.10 2.04 6.25
C ALA A 95 -11.32 2.97 5.06
N GLU A 96 -12.11 4.03 5.22
CA GLU A 96 -12.37 5.02 4.18
C GLU A 96 -11.09 5.73 3.74
N ALA A 97 -10.23 6.11 4.68
CA ALA A 97 -8.95 6.75 4.37
C ALA A 97 -8.00 5.82 3.61
N VAL A 98 -7.88 4.55 4.03
CA VAL A 98 -7.07 3.53 3.35
C VAL A 98 -7.54 3.34 1.90
N GLN A 99 -8.85 3.17 1.70
CA GLN A 99 -9.44 2.99 0.38
C GLN A 99 -9.33 4.24 -0.49
N GLY A 100 -9.59 5.42 0.10
CA GLY A 100 -9.49 6.71 -0.57
C GLY A 100 -8.08 7.04 -1.04
N LEU A 101 -7.05 6.53 -0.37
CA LEU A 101 -5.65 6.66 -0.78
C LEU A 101 -5.21 5.57 -1.77
N GLY A 102 -6.08 4.62 -2.14
CA GLY A 102 -5.84 3.66 -3.22
C GLY A 102 -5.39 2.26 -2.78
N ALA A 103 -5.40 1.94 -1.48
CA ALA A 103 -5.20 0.57 -1.01
C ALA A 103 -6.51 -0.21 -0.91
N LYS A 104 -6.43 -1.54 -0.94
CA LYS A 104 -7.58 -2.44 -0.81
C LYS A 104 -7.68 -2.93 0.64
N ALA A 105 -8.81 -2.64 1.30
CA ALA A 105 -9.13 -3.30 2.56
C ALA A 105 -9.57 -4.75 2.28
N VAL A 106 -8.91 -5.74 2.87
CA VAL A 106 -9.13 -7.17 2.59
C VAL A 106 -9.42 -7.96 3.86
N SER A 107 -10.22 -9.03 3.73
CA SER A 107 -10.48 -9.98 4.83
C SER A 107 -9.37 -11.00 5.01
N LYS A 108 -8.62 -11.30 3.95
CA LYS A 108 -7.48 -12.20 3.93
C LYS A 108 -6.32 -11.54 3.18
N LEU A 109 -5.13 -11.61 3.75
CA LEU A 109 -3.90 -11.16 3.09
C LEU A 109 -3.38 -12.26 2.16
N ASP A 110 -2.76 -11.85 1.06
CA ASP A 110 -1.97 -12.72 0.21
C ASP A 110 -0.61 -13.03 0.87
N SER A 111 -0.42 -14.29 1.30
CA SER A 111 0.81 -14.74 1.96
C SER A 111 2.01 -14.86 1.04
N THR A 112 1.84 -14.67 -0.27
CA THR A 112 2.94 -14.60 -1.24
C THR A 112 3.55 -13.20 -1.36
N VAL A 113 2.94 -12.19 -0.71
CA VAL A 113 3.33 -10.78 -0.81
C VAL A 113 4.09 -10.36 0.47
N PRO A 114 5.15 -9.53 0.37
CA PRO A 114 5.81 -8.97 1.54
C PRO A 114 4.83 -8.26 2.47
N LEU A 115 5.07 -8.36 3.78
CA LEU A 115 4.16 -7.86 4.81
C LEU A 115 4.84 -6.85 5.74
N VAL A 116 4.15 -5.74 5.97
CA VAL A 116 4.41 -4.84 7.11
C VAL A 116 3.34 -5.05 8.17
N VAL A 117 3.74 -5.21 9.42
CA VAL A 117 2.84 -5.37 10.56
C VAL A 117 2.97 -4.17 11.48
N LEU A 118 1.86 -3.47 11.71
CA LEU A 118 1.75 -2.35 12.63
C LEU A 118 1.05 -2.82 13.91
N GLY A 119 1.72 -2.70 15.05
CA GLY A 119 1.17 -3.06 16.35
C GLY A 119 1.03 -4.57 16.59
N ASP A 120 -0.03 -4.96 17.30
CA ASP A 120 -0.22 -6.28 17.92
C ASP A 120 -0.84 -7.36 17.01
N PHE A 121 -0.92 -7.11 15.70
CA PHE A 121 -1.56 -8.05 14.77
C PHE A 121 -0.88 -9.42 14.80
N LYS A 122 -1.68 -10.47 14.97
CA LYS A 122 -1.21 -11.86 15.00
C LYS A 122 -1.22 -12.46 13.60
N LEU A 123 -0.09 -13.01 13.19
CA LEU A 123 0.05 -13.67 11.89
C LEU A 123 -0.48 -15.10 11.99
N GLU A 124 -1.23 -15.51 10.96
CA GLU A 124 -1.84 -16.84 10.83
C GLU A 124 -1.11 -17.72 9.79
N GLU A 125 -0.29 -17.10 8.95
CA GLU A 125 0.44 -17.72 7.85
C GLU A 125 1.89 -17.19 7.85
N ASP A 126 2.80 -17.92 7.20
CA ASP A 126 4.15 -17.46 6.91
C ASP A 126 4.15 -16.55 5.67
N TYR A 127 5.02 -15.54 5.68
CA TYR A 127 5.16 -14.57 4.59
C TYR A 127 6.62 -14.56 4.11
N PRO A 128 6.89 -14.27 2.83
CA PRO A 128 8.24 -14.27 2.29
C PRO A 128 9.16 -13.29 3.02
N VAL A 129 8.61 -12.15 3.43
CA VAL A 129 9.24 -11.16 4.31
C VAL A 129 8.14 -10.57 5.19
N ALA A 130 8.35 -10.51 6.50
CA ALA A 130 7.46 -9.83 7.43
C ALA A 130 8.27 -8.90 8.34
N VAL A 131 7.97 -7.60 8.29
CA VAL A 131 8.59 -6.58 9.14
C VAL A 131 7.54 -6.07 10.12
N ARG A 132 7.85 -6.08 11.42
CA ARG A 132 7.00 -5.49 12.45
C ARG A 132 7.56 -4.13 12.87
N VAL A 133 6.69 -3.12 12.92
CA VAL A 133 7.01 -1.71 13.22
C VAL A 133 6.19 -1.22 14.40
#